data_AF-A0A973PAL6-F1
#
_entry.id   AF-A0A973PAL6-F1
#
_cell.length_a   1.000
_cell.length_b   1.000
_cell.length_c   1.000
_cell.angle_alpha   90.00
_cell.angle_beta   90.00
_cell.angle_gamma   90.00
#
_symmetry.space_group_name_H-M   'P 1'
#
loop_
_entity.id
_entity.type
_entity.pdbx_description
1 polymer ?
#
loop_
_entity_poly.entity_id
_entity_poly.type
_entity_poly.pdbx_seq_one_letter_code
_entity_poly.pdbx_strand_id
1 'polypeptide(L)'
;RNLGGDPDAAVVYEHVTVDGAGERTLYVDYTVNGPRSFFVTVNGGEPVEVKVDGVGNNTVYTATVPVTLRAGDNTIKIHNDESSAPDLDRLSLGASG
;
A
#
# COMPACT_ATOMS: atom_id res chain seq x y z
N ARG A 1 6.62 4.87 11.63
CA ARG A 1 7.33 6.00 11.00
C ARG A 1 6.29 6.68 10.12
N ASN A 2 6.07 7.99 10.25
CA ASN A 2 5.04 8.68 9.47
C ASN A 2 5.41 8.65 7.98
N LEU A 3 4.42 8.46 7.12
CA LEU A 3 4.55 8.41 5.67
C LEU A 3 3.85 9.60 5.02
N GLY A 4 4.30 9.96 3.83
CA GLY A 4 3.73 11.00 3.00
C GLY A 4 4.08 12.45 3.38
N GLY A 5 3.65 13.37 2.53
CA GLY A 5 4.01 14.79 2.54
C GLY A 5 5.41 15.08 1.96
N ASP A 6 6.10 14.04 1.49
CA ASP A 6 7.39 14.12 0.79
C ASP A 6 7.57 12.86 -0.08
N PRO A 7 8.11 12.97 -1.32
CA PRO A 7 8.37 11.81 -2.19
C PRO A 7 9.28 10.73 -1.60
N ASP A 8 10.17 11.10 -0.67
CA ASP A 8 11.10 10.21 0.03
C ASP A 8 10.44 9.56 1.28
N ALA A 9 9.26 10.06 1.70
CA ALA A 9 8.48 9.52 2.81
C ALA A 9 7.55 8.37 2.35
N ALA A 10 8.14 7.33 1.76
CA ALA A 10 7.44 6.17 1.23
C ALA A 10 7.89 4.84 1.86
N VAL A 11 7.07 3.80 1.71
CA VAL A 11 7.47 2.40 1.92
C VAL A 11 7.67 1.75 0.56
N VAL A 12 8.82 1.12 0.35
CA VAL A 12 9.12 0.37 -0.87
C VAL A 12 9.46 -1.06 -0.50
N TYR A 13 8.74 -2.00 -1.11
CA TYR A 13 9.07 -3.41 -1.10
C TYR A 13 9.73 -3.74 -2.44
N GLU A 14 11.05 -3.93 -2.42
CA GLU A 14 11.84 -4.09 -3.64
C GLU A 14 11.79 -5.51 -4.23
N HIS A 15 11.48 -6.51 -3.41
CA HIS A 15 11.52 -7.93 -3.77
C HIS A 15 10.23 -8.65 -3.37
N VAL A 16 9.15 -8.34 -4.07
CA VAL A 16 7.87 -9.06 -3.97
C VAL A 16 7.83 -10.13 -5.06
N THR A 17 8.20 -11.36 -4.71
CA THR A 17 8.25 -12.48 -5.65
C THR A 17 6.92 -13.24 -5.65
N VAL A 18 6.35 -13.48 -6.85
CA VAL A 18 5.17 -14.35 -7.03
C VAL A 18 5.41 -15.37 -8.14
N ASP A 19 4.91 -16.60 -7.97
CA ASP A 19 5.18 -17.71 -8.91
C ASP A 19 4.53 -17.51 -10.29
N GLY A 20 3.40 -16.80 -10.34
CA GLY A 20 2.63 -16.57 -11.56
C GLY A 20 2.15 -15.13 -11.64
N ALA A 21 2.16 -14.59 -12.86
CA ALA A 21 1.61 -13.29 -13.16
C ALA A 21 0.08 -13.29 -12.96
N GLY A 22 -0.47 -12.14 -12.60
CA GLY A 22 -1.91 -11.97 -12.43
C GLY A 22 -2.27 -10.98 -11.34
N GLU A 23 -3.57 -10.81 -11.13
CA GLU A 23 -4.10 -10.01 -10.04
C GLU A 23 -3.90 -10.72 -8.70
N ARG A 24 -3.50 -9.95 -7.68
CA ARG A 24 -3.44 -10.35 -6.28
C ARG A 24 -4.13 -9.29 -5.43
N THR A 25 -4.66 -9.72 -4.29
CA THR A 25 -5.12 -8.78 -3.27
C THR A 25 -3.95 -8.39 -2.38
N LEU A 26 -3.63 -7.09 -2.35
CA LEU A 26 -2.77 -6.50 -1.34
C LEU A 26 -3.63 -6.05 -0.16
N TYR A 27 -3.32 -6.56 1.02
CA TYR A 27 -3.90 -6.12 2.29
C TYR A 27 -2.94 -5.15 2.96
N VAL A 28 -3.44 -3.98 3.31
CA VAL A 28 -2.69 -2.93 4.00
C VAL A 28 -3.38 -2.66 5.33
N ASP A 29 -2.73 -3.04 6.43
CA ASP A 29 -3.18 -2.74 7.79
C ASP A 29 -2.67 -1.35 8.19
N TYR A 30 -3.56 -0.52 8.72
CA TYR A 30 -3.26 0.88 9.04
C TYR A 30 -4.06 1.40 10.24
N THR A 31 -3.62 2.52 10.80
CA THR A 31 -4.40 3.35 11.73
C THR A 31 -4.52 4.78 11.19
N VAL A 32 -5.63 5.46 11.46
CA VAL A 32 -5.88 6.80 10.90
C VAL A 32 -6.89 7.58 11.74
N ASN A 33 -6.72 8.90 11.81
CA ASN A 33 -7.67 9.82 12.41
C ASN A 33 -8.23 10.79 11.36
N GLY A 34 -9.47 10.55 10.92
CA GLY A 34 -10.11 11.28 9.83
C GLY A 34 -9.67 10.83 8.44
N PRO A 35 -10.25 11.43 7.38
CA PRO A 35 -10.02 10.99 6.01
C PRO A 35 -8.58 11.24 5.56
N ARG A 36 -7.96 10.21 5.01
CA ARG A 36 -6.63 10.25 4.38
C ARG A 36 -6.63 9.44 3.09
N SER A 37 -5.55 9.59 2.32
CA SER A 37 -5.26 8.70 1.21
C SER A 37 -3.81 8.24 1.23
N PHE A 38 -3.58 7.13 0.57
CA PHE A 38 -2.26 6.70 0.13
C PHE A 38 -2.37 6.16 -1.29
N PHE A 39 -1.24 5.98 -1.95
CA PHE A 39 -1.13 5.51 -3.30
C PHE A 39 -0.33 4.21 -3.34
N VAL A 40 -0.76 3.29 -4.18
CA VAL A 40 -0.05 2.04 -4.46
C VAL A 40 0.50 2.10 -5.88
N THR A 41 1.81 2.01 -6.02
CA THR A 41 2.49 1.92 -7.32
C THR A 41 3.20 0.58 -7.43
N VAL A 42 2.86 -0.18 -8.46
CA VAL A 42 3.48 -1.48 -8.75
C VAL A 42 4.42 -1.34 -9.94
N ASN A 43 5.67 -1.78 -9.81
CA ASN A 43 6.66 -1.78 -10.89
C ASN A 43 6.83 -0.41 -11.59
N GLY A 44 6.68 0.69 -10.85
CA GLY A 44 6.76 2.05 -11.39
C GLY A 44 5.59 2.45 -12.31
N GLY A 45 4.50 1.68 -12.32
CA GLY A 45 3.29 1.97 -13.09
C GLY A 45 2.44 3.12 -12.53
N GLU A 46 1.23 3.26 -13.08
CA GLU A 46 0.28 4.28 -12.64
C GLU A 46 -0.12 4.07 -11.17
N PRO A 47 -0.02 5.10 -10.31
CA PRO A 47 -0.44 5.00 -8.92
C PRO A 47 -1.96 4.81 -8.78
N VAL A 48 -2.37 3.88 -7.92
CA VAL A 48 -3.77 3.69 -7.51
C VAL A 48 -4.00 4.43 -6.20
N GLU A 49 -4.89 5.42 -6.20
CA GLU A 49 -5.31 6.12 -4.97
C GLU A 49 -6.23 5.22 -4.12
N VAL A 50 -5.91 5.11 -2.84
CA VAL A 50 -6.71 4.40 -1.84
C VAL A 50 -7.12 5.41 -0.77
N LYS A 51 -8.43 5.66 -0.70
CA LYS A 51 -9.03 6.57 0.30
C LYS A 51 -9.46 5.76 1.51
N VAL A 52 -9.08 6.23 2.69
CA VAL A 52 -9.37 5.60 3.98
C VAL A 52 -9.84 6.62 4.99
N ASP A 53 -10.57 6.15 6.00
CA ASP A 53 -11.05 6.96 7.11
C ASP A 53 -11.15 6.09 8.37
N GLY A 54 -11.12 6.71 9.54
CA GLY A 54 -11.03 6.02 10.81
C GLY A 54 -10.93 6.98 11.99
N VAL A 55 -10.87 6.41 13.20
CA VAL A 55 -10.87 7.18 14.44
C VAL A 55 -9.64 6.85 15.28
N GLY A 56 -8.67 7.76 15.27
CA GLY A 56 -7.47 7.67 16.11
C GLY A 56 -6.46 6.61 15.69
N ASN A 57 -5.43 6.44 16.52
CA ASN A 57 -4.28 5.56 16.27
C ASN A 57 -4.33 4.25 17.06
N ASN A 58 -5.48 3.91 17.64
CA ASN A 58 -5.66 2.72 18.47
C ASN A 58 -6.49 1.61 17.79
N THR A 59 -7.19 1.93 16.70
CA THR A 59 -7.97 0.97 15.92
C THR A 59 -7.24 0.67 14.62
N VAL A 60 -6.89 -0.60 14.43
CA VAL A 60 -6.33 -1.09 13.18
C VAL A 60 -7.46 -1.40 12.20
N TYR A 61 -7.32 -0.89 10.98
CA TYR A 61 -8.18 -1.13 9.84
C TYR A 61 -7.37 -1.83 8.75
N THR A 62 -8.05 -2.46 7.79
CA THR A 62 -7.42 -3.09 6.63
C THR A 62 -8.02 -2.56 5.34
N ALA A 63 -7.19 -2.07 4.42
CA ALA A 63 -7.58 -1.76 3.06
C ALA A 63 -7.19 -2.93 2.15
N THR A 64 -8.07 -3.26 1.19
CA THR A 64 -7.83 -4.29 0.17
C THR A 64 -7.65 -3.63 -1.18
N VAL A 65 -6.50 -3.84 -1.81
CA VAL A 65 -6.13 -3.21 -3.08
C VAL A 65 -5.84 -4.30 -4.11
N PRO A 66 -6.58 -4.39 -5.21
CA PRO A 66 -6.20 -5.27 -6.31
C PRO A 66 -4.92 -4.72 -6.96
N VAL A 67 -3.91 -5.59 -7.10
CA VAL A 67 -2.64 -5.27 -7.74
C VAL A 67 -2.31 -6.31 -8.80
N THR A 68 -1.88 -5.86 -9.99
CA THR A 68 -1.41 -6.76 -11.05
C THR A 68 0.09 -6.95 -10.93
N LEU A 69 0.53 -8.19 -10.70
CA LEU A 69 1.94 -8.56 -10.56
C LEU A 69 2.40 -9.39 -11.76
N ARG A 70 3.68 -9.29 -12.12
CA ARG A 70 4.33 -10.24 -13.04
C ARG A 70 4.84 -11.44 -12.26
N ALA A 71 5.03 -12.57 -12.96
CA ALA A 71 5.77 -13.70 -12.39
C ALA A 71 7.21 -13.28 -12.07
N GLY A 72 7.76 -13.80 -10.96
CA GLY A 72 9.04 -13.37 -10.42
C GLY A 72 8.91 -12.08 -9.60
N ASP A 73 9.96 -11.26 -9.64
CA ASP A 73 10.11 -10.10 -8.74
C ASP A 73 9.31 -8.89 -9.17
N ASN A 74 8.67 -8.25 -8.19
CA ASN A 74 7.93 -7.01 -8.32
C ASN A 74 8.39 -6.00 -7.28
N THR A 75 8.22 -4.72 -7.60
CA THR A 75 8.31 -3.63 -6.63
C THR A 75 6.90 -3.13 -6.29
N ILE A 76 6.67 -2.84 -5.01
CA ILE A 76 5.44 -2.18 -4.54
C ILE A 76 5.84 -0.98 -3.70
N LYS A 77 5.45 0.22 -4.12
CA LYS A 77 5.62 1.48 -3.38
C LYS A 77 4.26 1.89 -2.78
N ILE A 78 4.23 2.13 -1.47
CA ILE A 78 3.14 2.83 -0.79
C ILE A 78 3.60 4.25 -0.45
N HIS A 79 2.86 5.25 -0.92
CA HIS A 79 3.28 6.66 -0.80
C HIS A 79 2.11 7.62 -0.72
N ASN A 80 2.41 8.87 -0.40
CA ASN A 80 1.54 10.02 -0.68
C ASN A 80 2.44 11.26 -0.71
N ASP A 81 2.92 11.60 -1.89
CA ASP A 81 3.95 12.63 -2.04
C ASP A 81 3.45 14.03 -1.61
N GLU A 82 2.13 14.26 -1.62
CA GLU A 82 1.52 15.59 -1.39
C GLU A 82 0.96 15.79 0.02
N SER A 83 0.59 14.72 0.72
CA SER A 83 -0.07 14.80 2.02
C SER A 83 0.35 13.65 2.93
N SER A 84 0.23 13.82 4.25
CA SER A 84 0.55 12.73 5.15
C SER A 84 -0.42 11.56 4.95
N ALA A 85 0.12 10.36 4.81
CA ALA A 85 -0.60 9.11 4.67
C ALA A 85 -1.13 8.63 6.05
N PRO A 86 -2.01 7.61 6.11
CA PRO A 86 -2.27 6.90 7.36
C PRO A 86 -0.99 6.23 7.90
N ASP A 87 -0.99 5.90 9.19
CA ASP A 87 0.10 5.13 9.80
C ASP A 87 -0.04 3.66 9.38
N LEU A 88 0.93 3.15 8.63
CA LEU A 88 0.95 1.77 8.16
C LEU A 88 1.53 0.83 9.24
N ASP A 89 0.91 -0.33 9.41
CA ASP A 89 1.36 -1.38 10.34
C ASP A 89 1.92 -2.59 9.57
N ARG A 90 1.12 -3.20 8.68
CA ARG A 90 1.50 -4.42 7.96
C ARG A 90 1.00 -4.43 6.53
N LEU A 91 1.80 -4.98 5.63
CA LEU A 91 1.38 -5.37 4.29
C LEU A 91 1.43 -6.87 4.13
N SER A 92 0.42 -7.45 3.49
CA SER A 92 0.40 -8.86 3.11
C SER A 92 -0.28 -9.08 1.76
N LEU A 93 0.11 -10.14 1.04
CA LEU A 93 -0.50 -10.52 -0.22
C LEU A 93 -1.38 -11.75 -0.04
N GLY A 94 -2.54 -11.73 -0.68
CA GLY A 94 -3.38 -12.92 -0.84
C GLY A 94 -2.66 -14.02 -1.60
N ALA A 95 -2.92 -15.27 -1.20
CA ALA A 95 -2.42 -16.44 -1.93
C ALA A 95 -2.89 -16.40 -3.38
N SER A 96 -2.11 -17.02 -4.27
CA SER A 96 -2.54 -17.30 -5.64
C SER A 96 -3.81 -18.15 -5.56
N GLY A 97 -4.86 -17.79 -6.29
CA GLY A 97 -5.99 -18.69 -6.51
C GLY A 97 -5.60 -19.92 -7.30
#